data_AF-A0A7X7U4F3-F1
#
_entry.id   AF-A0A7X7U4F3-F1
#
_cell.length_a   1.000
_cell.length_b   1.000
_cell.length_c   1.000
_cell.angle_alpha   90.00
_cell.angle_beta   90.00
_cell.angle_gamma   90.00
#
_symmetry.space_group_name_H-M   'P 1'
#
loop_
_entity.id
_entity.type
_entity.pdbx_description
1 polymer ?
#
loop_
_entity_poly.entity_id
_entity_poly.type
_entity_poly.pdbx_seq_one_letter_code
_entity_poly.pdbx_strand_id
1 'polypeptide(L)'
;MQLRRVAVLAAGIALALGLTMAARTTAQDKQPKNDIWKDEPRAFQRDLSKEQIEQILKGIQQRDPAKAKSLEELRQKDPGRFITELRAQGRPELDQMSRDRMEARRQERYARFLEWLKVNYPAEEQTLARLKEGDLQAYLVSLENVWDRFGYIFDAENANPELGAVLKEDLALRKKGEELCARHRKEKSEAEKQKIGAELQDVVARRYDLIVRRKEIAYEQLLKRLEDLQKQVTDSKDDIAKFKDEQIKRENVRQRVEALVGGKGQFKWD
;
A
#
# COMPACT_ATOMS: atom_id res chain seq x y z
N MET A 1 4.57 8.72 54.63
CA MET A 1 4.14 9.96 55.30
C MET A 1 3.02 10.59 54.48
N GLN A 2 1.88 10.79 55.11
CA GLN A 2 0.65 11.35 54.55
C GLN A 2 0.57 12.85 54.85
N LEU A 3 0.15 13.67 53.87
CA LEU A 3 -0.42 15.02 54.04
C LEU A 3 -1.36 15.22 52.83
N ARG A 4 -2.67 14.92 52.85
CA ARG A 4 -3.83 15.70 53.37
C ARG A 4 -3.72 17.21 53.06
N ARG A 5 -4.37 17.72 51.99
CA ARG A 5 -5.75 18.27 51.88
C ARG A 5 -6.04 19.54 52.71
N VAL A 6 -6.31 20.67 52.03
CA VAL A 6 -7.28 21.77 52.32
C VAL A 6 -7.43 22.56 50.97
N ALA A 7 -8.53 22.55 50.21
CA ALA A 7 -9.87 23.17 50.31
C ALA A 7 -9.89 24.72 50.25
N VAL A 8 -10.67 25.31 49.32
CA VAL A 8 -11.72 26.34 49.54
C VAL A 8 -12.27 26.85 48.19
N LEU A 9 -13.61 26.90 48.13
CA LEU A 9 -14.50 27.43 47.09
C LEU A 9 -14.46 28.97 46.98
N ALA A 10 -14.77 29.50 45.80
CA ALA A 10 -15.61 30.69 45.68
C ALA A 10 -16.32 30.73 44.32
N ALA A 11 -17.63 30.97 44.39
CA ALA A 11 -18.57 31.10 43.29
C ALA A 11 -18.48 32.48 42.61
N GLY A 12 -18.92 32.56 41.35
CA GLY A 12 -19.10 33.81 40.63
C GLY A 12 -19.88 33.61 39.33
N ILE A 13 -21.21 33.63 39.45
CA ILE A 13 -22.14 33.69 38.32
C ILE A 13 -22.19 35.14 37.82
N ALA A 14 -21.96 35.36 36.52
CA ALA A 14 -22.39 36.57 35.83
C ALA A 14 -23.03 36.20 34.49
N LEU A 15 -24.36 36.32 34.46
CA LEU A 15 -25.20 36.31 33.28
C LEU A 15 -24.97 37.61 32.49
N ALA A 16 -24.65 37.50 31.21
CA ALA A 16 -24.84 38.57 30.24
C ALA A 16 -25.52 38.01 28.99
N LEU A 17 -26.79 38.39 28.83
CA LEU A 17 -27.63 38.25 27.65
C LEU A 17 -27.09 39.16 26.53
N GLY A 18 -27.08 38.68 25.28
CA GLY A 18 -26.67 39.49 24.13
C GLY A 18 -26.75 38.78 22.77
N LEU A 19 -27.98 38.66 22.27
CA LEU A 19 -28.48 38.41 20.90
C LEU A 19 -27.50 38.27 19.70
N THR A 20 -27.64 37.12 19.04
CA THR A 20 -27.75 36.87 17.58
C THR A 20 -26.69 37.39 16.60
N MET A 21 -25.88 36.47 16.08
CA MET A 21 -25.78 36.30 14.61
C MET A 21 -25.76 34.82 14.27
N ALA A 22 -26.77 34.40 13.51
CA ALA A 22 -26.84 33.10 12.87
C ALA A 22 -25.76 33.00 11.79
N ALA A 23 -24.58 32.51 12.18
CA ALA A 23 -23.69 31.89 11.22
C ALA A 23 -24.35 30.57 10.80
N ARG A 24 -25.10 30.59 9.69
CA ARG A 24 -25.34 29.40 8.88
C ARG A 24 -23.99 28.96 8.33
N THR A 25 -23.21 28.27 9.16
CA THR A 25 -22.22 27.33 8.65
C THR A 25 -23.03 26.28 7.92
N THR A 26 -23.00 26.34 6.59
CA THR A 26 -23.32 25.21 5.73
C THR A 26 -22.60 24.02 6.33
N ALA A 27 -23.39 23.11 6.93
CA ALA A 27 -22.93 21.80 7.32
C ALA A 27 -22.37 21.19 6.05
N GLN A 28 -21.06 21.28 5.90
CA GLN A 28 -20.32 20.52 4.93
C GLN A 28 -20.65 19.08 5.29
N ASP A 29 -21.44 18.43 4.42
CA ASP A 29 -21.81 17.02 4.48
C ASP A 29 -20.53 16.19 4.55
N LYS A 30 -19.97 16.08 5.75
CA LYS A 30 -19.07 15.02 6.12
C LYS A 30 -19.98 13.81 6.24
N GLN A 31 -20.21 13.14 5.10
CA GLN A 31 -20.74 11.79 5.14
C GLN A 31 -20.00 11.03 6.26
N PRO A 32 -20.71 10.46 7.24
CA PRO A 32 -20.06 9.70 8.29
C PRO A 32 -19.24 8.61 7.60
N LYS A 33 -17.96 8.52 7.97
CA LYS A 33 -16.98 7.60 7.37
C LYS A 33 -17.47 6.14 7.41
N ASN A 34 -18.47 5.83 8.25
CA ASN A 34 -19.06 4.53 8.50
C ASN A 34 -20.61 4.60 8.47
N ASP A 35 -21.21 4.67 7.28
CA ASP A 35 -22.65 4.45 7.09
C ASP A 35 -22.95 2.95 7.19
N ILE A 36 -23.67 2.55 8.25
CA ILE A 36 -24.05 1.14 8.51
C ILE A 36 -25.05 0.60 7.47
N TRP A 37 -25.76 1.48 6.74
CA TRP A 37 -26.80 1.10 5.79
C TRP A 37 -26.28 0.76 4.38
N LYS A 38 -24.97 0.57 4.23
CA LYS A 38 -24.36 0.12 2.97
C LYS A 38 -24.40 -1.40 2.91
N ASP A 39 -25.36 -1.94 2.15
CA ASP A 39 -25.65 -3.38 2.04
C ASP A 39 -24.53 -4.19 1.36
N GLU A 40 -23.65 -3.55 0.61
CA GLU A 40 -22.48 -4.21 0.02
C GLU A 40 -21.20 -3.81 0.77
N PRO A 41 -20.32 -4.76 1.16
CA PRO A 41 -18.94 -4.40 1.43
C PRO A 41 -18.47 -3.71 0.16
N ARG A 42 -18.03 -2.45 0.23
CA ARG A 42 -17.59 -1.71 -0.96
C ARG A 42 -16.72 -2.67 -1.77
N ALA A 43 -17.24 -3.15 -2.89
CA ALA A 43 -16.39 -3.76 -3.89
C ALA A 43 -15.26 -2.74 -4.10
N PHE A 44 -14.05 -3.19 -4.42
CA PHE A 44 -12.88 -2.33 -4.64
C PHE A 44 -13.04 -1.34 -5.83
N GLN A 45 -14.24 -0.84 -6.11
CA GLN A 45 -14.53 0.36 -6.86
C GLN A 45 -13.91 1.55 -6.14
N ARG A 46 -12.64 1.81 -6.43
CA ARG A 46 -12.03 3.10 -6.12
C ARG A 46 -12.84 4.19 -6.81
N ASP A 47 -13.21 5.20 -6.04
CA ASP A 47 -13.85 6.39 -6.59
C ASP A 47 -12.90 7.02 -7.63
N LEU A 48 -13.45 7.42 -8.78
CA LEU A 48 -12.68 8.10 -9.81
C LEU A 48 -12.47 9.54 -9.36
N SER A 49 -11.21 10.00 -9.37
CA SER A 49 -10.93 11.42 -9.18
C SER A 49 -11.39 12.24 -10.38
N LYS A 50 -11.59 13.55 -10.19
CA LYS A 50 -12.02 14.47 -11.25
C LYS A 50 -11.09 14.41 -12.47
N GLU A 51 -9.78 14.37 -12.24
CA GLU A 51 -8.78 14.26 -13.31
C GLU A 51 -8.94 12.97 -14.12
N GLN A 52 -9.21 11.85 -13.45
CA GLN A 52 -9.43 10.58 -14.14
C GLN A 52 -10.72 10.60 -14.96
N ILE A 53 -11.78 11.24 -14.47
CA ILE A 53 -13.05 11.40 -15.20
C ILE A 53 -12.81 12.19 -16.49
N GLU A 54 -12.10 13.31 -16.42
CA GLU A 54 -11.78 14.13 -17.60
C GLU A 54 -10.89 13.38 -18.60
N GLN A 55 -9.90 12.62 -18.10
CA GLN A 55 -9.03 11.80 -18.95
C GLN A 55 -9.81 10.71 -19.69
N ILE A 56 -10.76 10.04 -19.00
CA ILE A 56 -11.63 9.03 -19.61
C ILE A 56 -12.56 9.67 -20.64
N LEU A 57 -13.21 10.80 -20.30
CA LEU A 57 -14.07 11.52 -21.24
C LEU A 57 -13.33 11.95 -22.50
N LYS A 58 -12.09 12.43 -22.36
CA LYS A 58 -11.23 12.79 -23.49
C LYS A 58 -10.92 11.59 -24.39
N GLY A 59 -10.61 10.43 -23.79
CA GLY A 59 -10.39 9.18 -24.53
C GLY A 59 -11.66 8.71 -25.26
N ILE A 60 -12.81 8.76 -24.59
CA ILE A 60 -14.11 8.45 -25.21
C ILE A 60 -14.41 9.45 -26.33
N GLN A 61 -14.17 10.74 -26.16
CA GLN A 61 -14.41 11.75 -27.18
C GLN A 61 -13.59 11.51 -28.46
N GLN A 62 -12.35 11.02 -28.30
CA GLN A 62 -11.50 10.66 -29.43
C GLN A 62 -11.98 9.41 -30.18
N ARG A 63 -12.58 8.43 -29.46
CA ARG A 63 -13.11 7.19 -30.03
C ARG A 63 -14.53 7.36 -30.60
N ASP A 64 -15.40 8.01 -29.85
CA ASP A 64 -16.82 8.20 -30.10
C ASP A 64 -17.30 9.56 -29.54
N PRO A 65 -17.23 10.63 -30.35
CA PRO A 65 -17.59 11.97 -29.92
C PRO A 65 -19.08 12.14 -29.63
N ALA A 66 -19.95 11.32 -30.24
CA ALA A 66 -21.39 11.38 -29.98
C ALA A 66 -21.70 10.85 -28.56
N LYS A 67 -21.01 9.78 -28.17
CA LYS A 67 -21.16 9.20 -26.83
C LYS A 67 -20.50 10.04 -25.73
N ALA A 68 -19.41 10.74 -26.03
CA ALA A 68 -18.85 11.71 -25.09
C ALA A 68 -19.83 12.87 -24.81
N LYS A 69 -20.52 13.38 -25.84
CA LYS A 69 -21.55 14.42 -25.67
C LYS A 69 -22.74 13.93 -24.83
N SER A 70 -23.22 12.70 -25.07
CA SER A 70 -24.31 12.14 -24.26
C SER A 70 -23.91 11.91 -22.79
N LEU A 71 -22.65 11.54 -22.54
CA LEU A 71 -22.10 11.44 -21.18
C LEU A 71 -21.98 12.81 -20.50
N GLU A 72 -21.60 13.87 -21.21
CA GLU A 72 -21.51 15.21 -20.63
C GLU A 72 -22.89 15.77 -20.25
N GLU A 73 -23.91 15.51 -21.08
CA GLU A 73 -25.30 15.82 -20.71
C GLU A 73 -25.78 14.99 -19.51
N LEU A 74 -25.42 13.70 -19.48
CA LEU A 74 -25.78 12.79 -18.39
C LEU A 74 -25.12 13.21 -17.08
N ARG A 75 -23.91 13.76 -17.12
CA ARG A 75 -23.18 14.30 -15.95
C ARG A 75 -23.99 15.35 -15.20
N GLN A 76 -24.74 16.19 -15.92
CA GLN A 76 -25.59 17.24 -15.34
C GLN A 76 -26.96 16.72 -14.90
N LYS A 77 -27.53 15.78 -15.65
CA LYS A 77 -28.89 15.25 -15.42
C LYS A 77 -28.94 14.19 -14.31
N ASP A 78 -27.97 13.28 -14.28
CA ASP A 78 -27.91 12.18 -13.34
C ASP A 78 -26.44 11.77 -13.08
N PRO A 79 -25.79 12.38 -12.06
CA PRO A 79 -24.40 12.08 -11.71
C PRO A 79 -24.13 10.61 -11.35
N GLY A 80 -25.12 9.91 -10.79
CA GLY A 80 -24.98 8.51 -10.39
C GLY A 80 -24.96 7.57 -11.61
N ARG A 81 -25.89 7.79 -12.53
CA ARG A 81 -25.93 7.06 -13.80
C ARG A 81 -24.75 7.42 -14.71
N PHE A 82 -24.31 8.68 -14.67
CA PHE A 82 -23.11 9.14 -15.37
C PHE A 82 -21.88 8.31 -15.01
N ILE A 83 -21.57 8.13 -13.72
CA ILE A 83 -20.38 7.35 -13.32
C ILE A 83 -20.47 5.89 -13.78
N THR A 84 -21.66 5.31 -13.76
CA THR A 84 -21.88 3.93 -14.21
C THR A 84 -21.63 3.80 -15.71
N GLU A 85 -22.21 4.69 -16.52
CA GLU A 85 -22.04 4.70 -17.97
C GLU A 85 -20.62 5.08 -18.39
N LEU A 86 -20.01 6.06 -17.71
CA LEU A 86 -18.63 6.46 -17.91
C LEU A 86 -17.67 5.28 -17.69
N ARG A 87 -17.89 4.49 -16.64
CA ARG A 87 -17.08 3.28 -16.38
C ARG A 87 -17.30 2.20 -17.42
N ALA A 88 -18.54 2.01 -17.88
CA ALA A 88 -18.87 1.01 -18.89
C ALA A 88 -18.23 1.35 -20.25
N GLN A 89 -18.38 2.58 -20.70
CA GLN A 89 -17.86 3.05 -21.98
C GLN A 89 -16.36 3.37 -21.94
N GLY A 90 -15.84 3.74 -20.76
CA GLY A 90 -14.46 4.13 -20.52
C GLY A 90 -13.54 2.99 -20.05
N ARG A 91 -13.98 1.72 -20.15
CA ARG A 91 -13.14 0.57 -19.77
C ARG A 91 -11.76 0.58 -20.44
N PRO A 92 -11.63 0.85 -21.76
CA PRO A 92 -10.31 0.88 -22.40
C PRO A 92 -9.36 1.92 -21.79
N GLU A 93 -9.87 3.12 -21.48
CA GLU A 93 -9.12 4.18 -20.83
C GLU A 93 -8.72 3.79 -19.40
N LEU A 94 -9.66 3.20 -18.64
CA LEU A 94 -9.39 2.72 -17.29
C LEU A 94 -8.31 1.62 -17.26
N ASP A 95 -8.37 0.70 -18.22
CA ASP A 95 -7.37 -0.35 -18.38
C ASP A 95 -6.01 0.24 -18.74
N GLN A 96 -5.96 1.20 -19.67
CA GLN A 96 -4.72 1.88 -20.04
C GLN A 96 -4.13 2.64 -18.85
N MET A 97 -4.93 3.43 -18.14
CA MET A 97 -4.49 4.15 -16.95
C MET A 97 -3.99 3.20 -15.85
N SER A 98 -4.60 2.02 -15.73
CA SER A 98 -4.13 0.98 -14.82
C SER A 98 -2.75 0.45 -15.24
N ARG A 99 -2.56 0.18 -16.54
CA ARG A 99 -1.27 -0.24 -17.11
C ARG A 99 -0.20 0.84 -16.91
N ASP A 100 -0.48 2.08 -17.27
CA ASP A 100 0.45 3.22 -17.09
C ASP A 100 0.87 3.37 -15.64
N ARG A 101 -0.09 3.24 -14.70
CA ARG A 101 0.22 3.29 -13.26
C ARG A 101 1.10 2.13 -12.82
N MET A 102 0.84 0.92 -13.33
CA MET A 102 1.66 -0.26 -13.02
C MET A 102 3.07 -0.11 -13.60
N GLU A 103 3.20 0.42 -14.81
CA GLU A 103 4.48 0.72 -15.45
C GLU A 103 5.24 1.82 -14.70
N ALA A 104 4.58 2.92 -14.33
CA ALA A 104 5.19 3.98 -13.54
C ALA A 104 5.73 3.45 -12.20
N ARG A 105 4.95 2.62 -11.50
CA ARG A 105 5.41 1.96 -10.27
C ARG A 105 6.59 1.02 -10.51
N ARG A 106 6.58 0.27 -11.61
CA ARG A 106 7.70 -0.60 -11.99
C ARG A 106 8.96 0.23 -12.24
N GLN A 107 8.86 1.32 -13.00
CA GLN A 107 9.97 2.22 -13.30
C GLN A 107 10.52 2.88 -12.03
N GLU A 108 9.65 3.38 -11.14
CA GLU A 108 10.06 3.96 -9.86
C GLU A 108 10.77 2.94 -8.97
N ARG A 109 10.29 1.68 -8.97
CA ARG A 109 10.92 0.59 -8.23
C ARG A 109 12.29 0.23 -8.81
N TYR A 110 12.41 0.14 -10.14
CA TYR A 110 13.70 -0.08 -10.81
C TYR A 110 14.69 1.07 -10.57
N ALA A 111 14.24 2.32 -10.60
CA ALA A 111 15.09 3.47 -10.29
C ALA A 111 15.66 3.38 -8.87
N ARG A 112 14.80 3.11 -7.87
CA ARG A 112 15.24 2.91 -6.48
C ARG A 112 16.18 1.72 -6.32
N PHE A 113 15.91 0.64 -7.04
CA PHE A 113 16.77 -0.53 -7.04
C PHE A 113 18.16 -0.25 -7.62
N LEU A 114 18.25 0.50 -8.72
CA LEU A 114 19.54 0.89 -9.30
C LEU A 114 20.37 1.75 -8.34
N GLU A 115 19.75 2.70 -7.63
CA GLU A 115 20.45 3.48 -6.59
C GLU A 115 20.91 2.59 -5.43
N TRP A 116 20.08 1.65 -5.00
CA TRP A 116 20.47 0.68 -3.98
C TRP A 116 21.61 -0.24 -4.47
N LEU A 117 21.58 -0.66 -5.73
CA LEU A 117 22.59 -1.50 -6.36
C LEU A 117 23.93 -0.78 -6.44
N LYS A 118 23.94 0.52 -6.75
CA LYS A 118 25.13 1.37 -6.76
C LYS A 118 25.87 1.37 -5.43
N VAL A 119 25.12 1.38 -4.32
CA VAL A 119 25.70 1.41 -2.96
C VAL A 119 26.17 0.02 -2.52
N ASN A 120 25.37 -1.02 -2.79
CA ASN A 120 25.62 -2.36 -2.24
C ASN A 120 26.45 -3.26 -3.16
N TYR A 121 26.34 -3.07 -4.48
CA TYR A 121 26.94 -3.90 -5.53
C TYR A 121 27.43 -3.04 -6.72
N PRO A 122 28.38 -2.10 -6.49
CA PRO A 122 28.79 -1.12 -7.50
C PRO A 122 29.34 -1.74 -8.79
N ALA A 123 29.95 -2.93 -8.73
CA ALA A 123 30.44 -3.62 -9.93
C ALA A 123 29.31 -4.07 -10.88
N GLU A 124 28.16 -4.50 -10.32
CA GLU A 124 27.00 -4.91 -11.10
C GLU A 124 26.31 -3.67 -11.70
N GLU A 125 26.20 -2.59 -10.94
CA GLU A 125 25.67 -1.31 -11.44
C GLU A 125 26.51 -0.74 -12.59
N GLN A 126 27.85 -0.74 -12.47
CA GLN A 126 28.74 -0.30 -13.55
C GLN A 126 28.60 -1.15 -14.82
N THR A 127 28.36 -2.46 -14.65
CA THR A 127 28.13 -3.35 -15.80
C THR A 127 26.84 -2.95 -16.52
N LEU A 128 25.76 -2.70 -15.77
CA LEU A 128 24.50 -2.21 -16.34
C LEU A 128 24.66 -0.83 -16.99
N ALA A 129 25.40 0.09 -16.38
CA ALA A 129 25.64 1.42 -16.93
C ALA A 129 26.32 1.37 -18.30
N ARG A 130 27.36 0.53 -18.45
CA ARG A 130 28.05 0.32 -19.75
C ARG A 130 27.13 -0.28 -20.81
N LEU A 131 26.29 -1.25 -20.43
CA LEU A 131 25.34 -1.86 -21.37
C LEU A 131 24.29 -0.85 -21.83
N LYS A 132 23.83 0.04 -20.94
CA LYS A 132 22.83 1.06 -21.25
C LYS A 132 23.30 2.05 -22.33
N GLU A 133 24.59 2.33 -22.40
CA GLU A 133 25.18 3.25 -23.38
C GLU A 133 25.38 2.60 -24.76
N GLY A 134 25.56 1.28 -24.82
CA GLY A 134 25.89 0.56 -26.06
C GLY A 134 24.74 -0.25 -26.66
N ASP A 135 24.12 -1.13 -25.86
CA ASP A 135 23.12 -2.09 -26.31
C ASP A 135 21.93 -2.13 -25.34
N LEU A 136 20.83 -1.48 -25.75
CA LEU A 136 19.61 -1.39 -24.95
C LEU A 136 18.97 -2.76 -24.70
N GLN A 137 19.06 -3.71 -25.65
CA GLN A 137 18.48 -5.04 -25.46
C GLN A 137 19.29 -5.86 -24.46
N ALA A 138 20.61 -5.85 -24.60
CA ALA A 138 21.50 -6.47 -23.63
C ALA A 138 21.35 -5.85 -22.23
N TYR A 139 21.13 -4.53 -22.16
CA TYR A 139 20.81 -3.84 -20.90
C TYR A 139 19.53 -4.37 -20.25
N LEU A 140 18.43 -4.49 -20.99
CA LEU A 140 17.15 -4.94 -20.44
C LEU A 140 17.23 -6.38 -19.90
N VAL A 141 17.84 -7.29 -20.66
CA VAL A 141 18.05 -8.68 -20.22
C VAL A 141 18.96 -8.74 -18.99
N SER A 142 20.04 -7.95 -18.98
CA SER A 142 20.96 -7.92 -17.83
C SER A 142 20.31 -7.30 -16.60
N LEU A 143 19.48 -6.26 -16.76
CA LEU A 143 18.73 -5.65 -15.67
C LEU A 143 17.77 -6.66 -15.04
N GLU A 144 17.07 -7.46 -15.84
CA GLU A 144 16.19 -8.52 -15.35
C GLU A 144 16.97 -9.60 -14.58
N ASN A 145 18.11 -10.06 -15.11
CA ASN A 145 18.97 -11.02 -14.42
C ASN A 145 19.51 -10.49 -13.07
N VAL A 146 19.94 -9.23 -13.04
CA VAL A 146 20.39 -8.56 -11.81
C VAL A 146 19.21 -8.39 -10.84
N TRP A 147 18.04 -8.02 -11.34
CA TRP A 147 16.82 -7.95 -10.55
C TRP A 147 16.45 -9.30 -9.93
N ASP A 148 16.49 -10.40 -10.68
CA ASP A 148 16.17 -11.73 -10.15
C ASP A 148 17.16 -12.16 -9.06
N ARG A 149 18.42 -11.76 -9.20
CA ARG A 149 19.47 -12.11 -8.24
C ARG A 149 19.44 -11.26 -6.96
N PHE A 150 19.13 -9.97 -7.05
CA PHE A 150 19.25 -9.05 -5.92
C PHE A 150 17.94 -8.40 -5.48
N GLY A 151 16.89 -8.43 -6.32
CA GLY A 151 15.61 -7.78 -6.08
C GLY A 151 14.93 -8.26 -4.80
N TYR A 152 15.02 -9.55 -4.48
CA TYR A 152 14.50 -10.08 -3.23
C TYR A 152 15.24 -9.56 -2.00
N ILE A 153 16.54 -9.26 -2.11
CA ILE A 153 17.34 -8.66 -1.03
C ILE A 153 16.94 -7.19 -0.87
N PHE A 154 16.81 -6.46 -1.98
CA PHE A 154 16.34 -5.08 -1.99
C PHE A 154 14.97 -4.93 -1.33
N ASP A 155 14.01 -5.77 -1.71
CA ASP A 155 12.68 -5.75 -1.10
C ASP A 155 12.72 -6.08 0.39
N ALA A 156 13.52 -7.10 0.75
CA ALA A 156 13.69 -7.51 2.14
C ALA A 156 14.31 -6.41 3.00
N GLU A 157 15.36 -5.74 2.51
CA GLU A 157 16.05 -4.65 3.22
C GLU A 157 15.13 -3.44 3.43
N ASN A 158 14.33 -3.08 2.41
CA ASN A 158 13.34 -2.01 2.52
C ASN A 158 12.27 -2.30 3.57
N ALA A 159 11.88 -3.57 3.75
CA ALA A 159 10.88 -3.96 4.73
C ALA A 159 11.47 -4.21 6.12
N ASN A 160 12.67 -4.79 6.18
CA ASN A 160 13.41 -5.11 7.39
C ASN A 160 14.93 -5.05 7.08
N PRO A 161 15.63 -4.00 7.52
CA PRO A 161 17.07 -3.83 7.27
C PRO A 161 17.93 -5.01 7.76
N GLU A 162 17.54 -5.64 8.87
CA GLU A 162 18.26 -6.81 9.40
C GLU A 162 18.14 -8.00 8.46
N LEU A 163 16.94 -8.27 7.93
CA LEU A 163 16.75 -9.33 6.94
C LEU A 163 17.59 -9.05 5.69
N GLY A 164 17.64 -7.79 5.25
CA GLY A 164 18.53 -7.34 4.18
C GLY A 164 19.99 -7.71 4.44
N ALA A 165 20.51 -7.37 5.62
CA ALA A 165 21.89 -7.70 6.02
C ALA A 165 22.16 -9.21 6.02
N VAL A 166 21.25 -10.01 6.59
CA VAL A 166 21.36 -11.48 6.63
C VAL A 166 21.40 -12.09 5.22
N LEU A 167 20.57 -11.60 4.30
CA LEU A 167 20.54 -12.09 2.93
C LEU A 167 21.78 -11.68 2.12
N LYS A 168 22.29 -10.45 2.33
CA LYS A 168 23.56 -10.01 1.73
C LYS A 168 24.73 -10.91 2.16
N GLU A 169 24.79 -11.25 3.45
CA GLU A 169 25.81 -12.14 3.98
C GLU A 169 25.68 -13.58 3.44
N ASP A 170 24.47 -14.16 3.42
CA ASP A 170 24.24 -15.49 2.84
C ASP A 170 24.64 -15.54 1.36
N LEU A 171 24.35 -14.48 0.59
CA LEU A 171 24.75 -14.39 -0.81
C LEU A 171 26.28 -14.39 -0.98
N ALA A 172 27.00 -13.62 -0.16
CA ALA A 172 28.46 -13.59 -0.17
C ALA A 172 29.06 -14.95 0.20
N LEU A 173 28.51 -15.61 1.22
CA LEU A 173 28.95 -16.94 1.66
C LEU A 173 28.65 -18.04 0.62
N ARG A 174 27.54 -17.95 -0.12
CA ARG A 174 27.26 -18.86 -1.25
C ARG A 174 28.36 -18.78 -2.29
N LYS A 175 28.71 -17.56 -2.72
CA LYS A 175 29.78 -17.33 -3.70
C LYS A 175 31.11 -17.88 -3.19
N LYS A 176 31.49 -17.57 -1.95
CA LYS A 176 32.71 -18.11 -1.32
C LYS A 176 32.69 -19.64 -1.27
N GLY A 177 31.56 -20.24 -0.94
CA GLY A 177 31.37 -21.69 -0.92
C GLY A 177 31.56 -22.33 -2.29
N GLU A 178 31.03 -21.73 -3.35
CA GLU A 178 31.23 -22.16 -4.74
C GLU A 178 32.71 -22.09 -5.15
N GLU A 179 33.40 -20.99 -4.82
CA GLU A 179 34.83 -20.81 -5.07
C GLU A 179 35.68 -21.86 -4.33
N LEU A 180 35.38 -22.12 -3.06
CA LEU A 180 36.04 -23.16 -2.26
C LEU A 180 35.78 -24.55 -2.83
N CYS A 181 34.55 -24.85 -3.23
CA CYS A 181 34.22 -26.11 -3.89
C CYS A 181 35.00 -26.29 -5.20
N ALA A 182 35.11 -25.24 -6.02
CA ALA A 182 35.87 -25.27 -7.26
C ALA A 182 37.37 -25.48 -7.00
N ARG A 183 37.94 -24.82 -5.99
CA ARG A 183 39.33 -25.01 -5.55
C ARG A 183 39.58 -26.43 -5.05
N HIS A 184 38.71 -26.93 -4.17
CA HIS A 184 38.80 -28.28 -3.60
C HIS A 184 38.83 -29.37 -4.68
N ARG A 185 38.01 -29.23 -5.74
CA ARG A 185 37.97 -30.18 -6.87
C ARG A 185 39.24 -30.15 -7.73
N LYS A 186 39.92 -29.01 -7.81
CA LYS A 186 41.12 -28.82 -8.66
C LYS A 186 42.42 -29.13 -7.91
N GLU A 187 42.42 -29.00 -6.58
CA GLU A 187 43.59 -29.22 -5.74
C GLU A 187 44.05 -30.68 -5.80
N LYS A 188 45.37 -30.88 -5.85
CA LYS A 188 46.00 -32.21 -5.90
C LYS A 188 46.61 -32.60 -4.56
N SER A 189 47.03 -31.62 -3.77
CA SER A 189 47.59 -31.84 -2.44
C SER A 189 46.49 -32.18 -1.44
N GLU A 190 46.63 -33.33 -0.77
CA GLU A 190 45.65 -33.76 0.22
C GLU A 190 45.67 -32.85 1.46
N ALA A 191 46.84 -32.34 1.86
CA ALA A 191 46.96 -31.38 2.96
C ALA A 191 46.23 -30.06 2.66
N GLU A 192 46.30 -29.56 1.43
CA GLU A 192 45.59 -28.34 1.04
C GLU A 192 44.08 -28.59 0.87
N LYS A 193 43.67 -29.76 0.38
CA LYS A 193 42.25 -30.15 0.38
C LYS A 193 41.65 -30.15 1.78
N GLN A 194 42.36 -30.67 2.78
CA GLN A 194 41.90 -30.65 4.17
C GLN A 194 41.71 -29.22 4.68
N LYS A 195 42.64 -28.30 4.38
CA LYS A 195 42.49 -26.88 4.72
C LYS A 195 41.27 -26.24 4.05
N ILE A 196 41.09 -26.47 2.74
CA ILE A 196 39.92 -25.97 2.00
C ILE A 196 38.63 -26.59 2.57
N GLY A 197 38.66 -27.86 2.98
CA GLY A 197 37.54 -28.55 3.62
C GLY A 197 37.13 -27.91 4.95
N ALA A 198 38.11 -27.55 5.79
CA ALA A 198 37.86 -26.82 7.03
C ALA A 198 37.25 -25.43 6.76
N GLU A 199 37.80 -24.66 5.81
CA GLU A 199 37.22 -23.37 5.41
C GLU A 199 35.78 -23.52 4.87
N LEU A 200 35.49 -24.59 4.13
CA LEU A 200 34.16 -24.88 3.62
C LEU A 200 33.19 -25.21 4.76
N GLN A 201 33.64 -25.96 5.77
CA GLN A 201 32.85 -26.27 6.96
C GLN A 201 32.46 -24.99 7.70
N ASP A 202 33.39 -24.05 7.89
CA ASP A 202 33.11 -22.75 8.52
C ASP A 202 32.08 -21.94 7.73
N VAL A 203 32.21 -21.90 6.40
CA VAL A 203 31.23 -21.23 5.52
C VAL A 203 29.85 -21.87 5.64
N VAL A 204 29.77 -23.20 5.65
CA VAL A 204 28.49 -23.91 5.78
C VAL A 204 27.86 -23.69 7.16
N ALA A 205 28.65 -23.75 8.23
CA ALA A 205 28.19 -23.47 9.59
C ALA A 205 27.61 -22.06 9.70
N ARG A 206 28.33 -21.04 9.20
CA ARG A 206 27.85 -19.66 9.23
C ARG A 206 26.56 -19.48 8.41
N ARG A 207 26.45 -20.13 7.25
CA ARG A 207 25.21 -20.10 6.46
C ARG A 207 24.04 -20.76 7.18
N TYR A 208 24.28 -21.82 7.93
CA TYR A 208 23.25 -22.44 8.76
C TYR A 208 22.73 -21.45 9.81
N ASP A 209 23.61 -20.73 10.50
CA ASP A 209 23.22 -19.70 11.46
C ASP A 209 22.36 -18.60 10.82
N LEU A 210 22.74 -18.13 9.62
CA LEU A 210 21.96 -17.15 8.87
C LEU A 210 20.59 -17.69 8.45
N ILE A 211 20.48 -18.97 8.08
CA ILE A 211 19.20 -19.62 7.78
C ILE A 211 18.30 -19.67 9.02
N VAL A 212 18.87 -19.99 10.19
CA VAL A 212 18.14 -19.94 11.46
C VAL A 212 17.69 -18.51 11.74
N ARG A 213 18.56 -17.51 11.63
CA ARG A 213 18.19 -16.11 11.86
C ARG A 213 17.09 -15.62 10.93
N ARG A 214 17.09 -16.03 9.66
CA ARG A 214 15.98 -15.74 8.72
C ARG A 214 14.64 -16.31 9.21
N LYS A 215 14.64 -17.51 9.79
CA LYS A 215 13.44 -18.13 10.34
C LYS A 215 12.96 -17.39 11.58
N GLU A 216 13.87 -16.95 12.45
CA GLU A 216 13.56 -16.13 13.62
C GLU A 216 12.92 -14.79 13.21
N ILE A 217 13.53 -14.07 12.26
CA ILE A 217 12.97 -12.81 11.75
C ILE A 217 11.57 -13.02 11.17
N ALA A 218 11.36 -14.11 10.40
CA ALA A 218 10.05 -14.42 9.85
C ALA A 218 9.03 -14.72 10.97
N TYR A 219 9.45 -15.40 12.03
CA TYR A 219 8.63 -15.65 13.21
C TYR A 219 8.25 -14.36 13.94
N GLU A 220 9.21 -13.45 14.16
CA GLU A 220 8.96 -12.13 14.76
C GLU A 220 7.96 -11.30 13.93
N GLN A 221 8.08 -11.32 12.60
CA GLN A 221 7.13 -10.65 11.71
C GLN A 221 5.72 -11.25 11.79
N LEU A 222 5.61 -12.57 11.93
CA LEU A 222 4.32 -13.25 12.12
C LEU A 222 3.68 -12.88 13.45
N LEU A 223 4.45 -12.81 14.54
CA LEU A 223 3.95 -12.35 15.83
C LEU A 223 3.38 -10.94 15.74
N LYS A 224 4.12 -10.00 15.14
CA LYS A 224 3.64 -8.63 14.94
C LYS A 224 2.34 -8.58 14.13
N ARG A 225 2.24 -9.38 13.07
CA ARG A 225 1.01 -9.45 12.26
C ARG A 225 -0.17 -10.02 13.06
N LEU A 226 0.07 -10.99 13.94
CA LEU A 226 -0.96 -11.52 14.83
C LEU A 226 -1.44 -10.45 15.80
N GLU A 227 -0.54 -9.66 16.39
CA GLU A 227 -0.90 -8.53 17.26
C GLU A 227 -1.76 -7.49 16.53
N ASP A 228 -1.34 -7.08 15.33
CA ASP A 228 -2.08 -6.12 14.50
C ASP A 228 -3.48 -6.65 14.14
N LEU A 229 -3.58 -7.93 13.79
CA LEU A 229 -4.86 -8.58 13.48
C LEU A 229 -5.75 -8.69 14.72
N GLN A 230 -5.18 -9.05 15.87
CA GLN A 230 -5.92 -9.11 17.14
C GLN A 230 -6.48 -7.74 17.52
N LYS A 231 -5.70 -6.67 17.30
CA LYS A 231 -6.17 -5.30 17.46
C LYS A 231 -7.32 -4.98 16.51
N GLN A 232 -7.19 -5.28 15.22
CA GLN A 232 -8.29 -5.07 14.25
C GLN A 232 -9.57 -5.83 14.62
N VAL A 233 -9.45 -7.06 15.11
CA VAL A 233 -10.59 -7.85 15.59
C VAL A 233 -11.23 -7.19 16.81
N THR A 234 -10.42 -6.65 17.72
CA THR A 234 -10.92 -5.94 18.91
C THR A 234 -11.63 -4.64 18.51
N ASP A 235 -11.00 -3.82 17.67
CA ASP A 235 -11.59 -2.59 17.14
C ASP A 235 -12.92 -2.88 16.42
N SER A 236 -12.97 -3.96 15.62
CA SER A 236 -14.20 -4.39 14.95
C SER A 236 -15.29 -4.85 15.92
N LYS A 237 -14.93 -5.57 16.99
CA LYS A 237 -15.88 -5.96 18.04
C LYS A 237 -16.45 -4.73 18.76
N ASP A 238 -15.61 -3.76 19.08
CA ASP A 238 -16.02 -2.53 19.74
C ASP A 238 -16.93 -1.70 18.83
N ASP A 239 -16.62 -1.62 17.54
CA ASP A 239 -17.49 -0.96 16.56
C ASP A 239 -18.85 -1.66 16.45
N ILE A 240 -18.88 -2.99 16.39
CA ILE A 240 -20.14 -3.76 16.42
C ILE A 240 -20.91 -3.48 17.72
N ALA A 241 -20.23 -3.41 18.87
CA ALA A 241 -20.86 -3.12 20.16
C ALA A 241 -21.49 -1.72 20.17
N LYS A 242 -20.80 -0.70 19.63
CA LYS A 242 -21.37 0.65 19.44
C LYS A 242 -22.63 0.62 18.59
N PHE A 243 -22.63 -0.11 17.47
CA PHE A 243 -23.80 -0.20 16.60
C PHE A 243 -24.95 -1.03 17.17
N LYS A 244 -24.70 -1.85 18.20
CA LYS A 244 -25.73 -2.56 18.96
C LYS A 244 -26.38 -1.70 20.06
N ASP A 245 -25.81 -0.55 20.40
CA ASP A 245 -26.40 0.37 21.38
C ASP A 245 -27.76 0.88 20.88
N GLU A 246 -28.77 0.80 21.73
CA GLU A 246 -30.16 1.12 21.36
C GLU A 246 -30.38 2.62 21.08
N GLN A 247 -29.62 3.52 21.71
CA GLN A 247 -29.71 4.95 21.39
C GLN A 247 -29.09 5.25 20.03
N ILE A 248 -27.90 4.70 19.78
CA ILE A 248 -27.22 4.83 18.47
C ILE A 248 -28.08 4.23 17.36
N LYS A 249 -28.67 3.06 17.59
CA LYS A 249 -29.61 2.42 16.65
C LYS A 249 -30.82 3.31 16.36
N ARG A 250 -31.48 3.85 17.39
CA ARG A 250 -32.64 4.75 17.21
C ARG A 250 -32.28 5.98 16.38
N GLU A 251 -31.13 6.59 16.67
CA GLU A 251 -30.63 7.74 15.93
C GLU A 251 -30.33 7.39 14.47
N ASN A 252 -29.61 6.29 14.23
CA ASN A 252 -29.28 5.82 12.88
C ASN A 252 -30.55 5.48 12.07
N VAL A 253 -31.56 4.87 12.70
CA VAL A 253 -32.86 4.58 12.07
C VAL A 253 -33.60 5.87 11.76
N ARG A 254 -33.64 6.83 12.69
CA ARG A 254 -34.27 8.14 12.46
C ARG A 254 -33.64 8.86 11.29
N GLN A 255 -32.31 8.98 11.27
CA GLN A 255 -31.56 9.59 10.17
C GLN A 255 -31.83 8.88 8.84
N ARG A 256 -31.91 7.54 8.85
CA ARG A 256 -32.23 6.77 7.65
C ARG A 256 -33.65 7.04 7.14
N VAL A 257 -34.63 7.09 8.04
CA VAL A 257 -36.03 7.42 7.70
C VAL A 257 -36.13 8.83 7.13
N GLU A 258 -35.47 9.81 7.75
CA GLU A 258 -35.40 11.19 7.26
C GLU A 258 -34.76 11.26 5.87
N ALA A 259 -33.67 10.54 5.62
CA ALA A 259 -33.06 10.47 4.29
C ALA A 259 -33.99 9.84 3.24
N LEU A 260 -34.73 8.79 3.61
CA LEU A 260 -35.68 8.11 2.70
C LEU A 260 -36.93 8.96 2.42
N VAL A 261 -37.37 9.78 3.36
CA VAL A 261 -38.59 10.60 3.24
C VAL A 261 -38.30 12.00 2.71
N GLY A 262 -37.17 12.61 3.09
CA GLY A 262 -36.75 13.97 2.70
C GLY A 262 -36.25 14.09 1.26
N GLY A 263 -35.99 12.96 0.58
CA GLY A 263 -35.58 12.90 -0.83
C GLY A 263 -36.73 12.89 -1.85
N LYS A 264 -37.98 13.19 -1.47
CA LYS A 264 -39.11 13.27 -2.41
C LYS A 264 -39.29 14.67 -2.99
N GLY A 265 -38.41 15.04 -3.92
CA GLY A 265 -38.86 15.83 -5.06
C GLY A 265 -39.88 14.97 -5.82
N GLN A 266 -41.12 15.43 -5.91
CA GLN A 266 -42.20 14.74 -6.60
C GLN A 266 -41.73 14.29 -7.99
N PHE A 267 -41.67 12.96 -8.21
CA PHE A 267 -41.54 12.41 -9.55
C PHE A 267 -42.83 12.77 -10.31
N LYS A 268 -42.77 13.78 -11.17
CA LYS A 268 -43.87 14.14 -12.07
C LYS A 268 -43.80 13.26 -13.31
N TRP A 269 -44.83 12.45 -13.49
CA TRP A 269 -45.13 11.81 -14.77
C TRP A 269 -45.94 12.83 -15.59
N ASP A 270 -45.26 13.75 -16.28
CA ASP A 270 -45.85 14.53 -17.38
C ASP A 270 -45.16 14.12 -18.69
#